data_AF-A0A364K2F7-F1
#
_entry.id   AF-A0A364K2F7-F1
#
_cell.length_a   1.000
_cell.length_b   1.000
_cell.length_c   1.000
_cell.angle_alpha   90.00
_cell.angle_beta   90.00
_cell.angle_gamma   90.00
#
_symmetry.space_group_name_H-M   'P 1'
#
loop_
_entity.id
_entity.type
_entity.pdbx_description
1 polymer ?
#
loop_
_entity_poly.entity_id
_entity_poly.type
_entity_poly.pdbx_seq_one_letter_code
_entity_poly.pdbx_strand_id
1 'polypeptide(L)'
;MLKFDAEKLRDILIHEEGYKDNEADAMKHALPKLNSKLQKYLDQWMEDRTVSEELNIEGVTLKIIMEKRRIGFCSALIFMNVYIDKPELAKKFLKRPIFHRGKPHRKRS
;
A
#
# COMPACT_ATOMS: atom_id res chain seq x y z
N MET A 1 -21.00 -7.51 -7.42
CA MET A 1 -20.44 -6.20 -7.82
C MET A 1 -20.14 -5.45 -6.54
N LEU A 2 -18.89 -5.48 -6.08
CA LEU A 2 -18.46 -4.63 -4.99
C LEU A 2 -18.17 -3.25 -5.57
N LYS A 3 -18.99 -2.27 -5.15
CA LYS A 3 -18.80 -0.87 -5.51
C LYS A 3 -17.80 -0.32 -4.51
N PHE A 4 -16.60 0.01 -4.97
CA PHE A 4 -15.68 0.86 -4.24
C PHE A 4 -16.44 2.02 -3.59
N ASP A 5 -16.38 2.09 -2.26
CA ASP A 5 -17.02 3.15 -1.46
C ASP A 5 -15.94 4.10 -0.95
N ALA A 6 -15.87 5.27 -1.60
CA ALA A 6 -14.86 6.28 -1.34
C ALA A 6 -15.00 6.89 0.07
N GLU A 7 -16.21 6.96 0.61
CA GLU A 7 -16.45 7.52 1.95
C GLU A 7 -16.04 6.52 3.01
N LYS A 8 -16.50 5.26 2.88
CA LYS A 8 -16.09 4.18 3.77
C LYS A 8 -14.56 4.02 3.80
N LEU A 9 -13.90 4.09 2.64
CA LEU A 9 -12.44 4.06 2.55
C LEU A 9 -11.80 5.22 3.32
N ARG A 10 -12.33 6.43 3.19
CA ARG A 10 -11.82 7.62 3.90
C ARG A 10 -11.89 7.42 5.40
N ASP A 11 -13.02 6.94 5.91
CA ASP A 11 -13.21 6.66 7.33
C ASP A 11 -12.20 5.62 7.83
N ILE A 12 -12.01 4.53 7.09
CA ILE A 12 -11.02 3.49 7.44
C ILE A 12 -9.61 4.09 7.48
N LEU A 13 -9.23 4.87 6.47
CA LEU A 13 -7.89 5.47 6.38
C LEU A 13 -7.62 6.42 7.56
N ILE A 14 -8.59 7.27 7.92
CA ILE A 14 -8.43 8.25 8.98
C ILE A 14 -8.49 7.58 10.36
N HIS A 15 -9.51 6.75 10.60
CA HIS A 15 -9.82 6.22 11.92
C HIS A 15 -9.05 4.94 12.27
N GLU A 16 -8.82 4.03 11.33
CA GLU A 16 -8.13 2.76 11.59
C GLU A 16 -6.64 2.86 11.29
N GLU A 17 -6.27 3.50 10.18
CA GLU A 17 -4.88 3.57 9.73
C GLU A 17 -4.15 4.87 10.17
N GLY A 18 -4.88 5.83 10.73
CA GLY A 18 -4.32 7.08 11.26
C GLY A 18 -3.80 8.05 10.20
N TYR A 19 -4.31 7.95 8.96
CA TYR A 19 -3.98 8.90 7.89
C TYR A 19 -4.51 10.28 8.21
N LYS A 20 -3.80 11.30 7.76
CA LYS A 20 -4.32 12.67 7.78
C LYS A 20 -5.38 12.84 6.70
N ASP A 21 -6.29 13.78 6.91
CA ASP A 21 -7.35 14.13 5.96
C ASP A 21 -6.85 14.32 4.51
N ASN A 22 -5.77 15.07 4.34
CA ASN A 22 -5.16 15.33 3.04
C ASN A 22 -4.56 14.07 2.39
N GLU A 23 -4.04 13.14 3.19
CA GLU A 23 -3.51 11.87 2.70
C GLU A 23 -4.66 10.93 2.33
N ALA A 24 -5.72 10.87 3.14
CA ALA A 24 -6.92 10.09 2.85
C ALA A 24 -7.61 10.58 1.57
N ASP A 25 -7.70 11.90 1.37
CA ASP A 25 -8.27 12.50 0.17
C ASP A 25 -7.45 12.16 -1.09
N ALA A 26 -6.12 12.24 -1.01
CA ALA A 26 -5.24 11.80 -2.09
C ALA A 26 -5.44 10.31 -2.43
N MET A 27 -5.62 9.47 -1.42
CA MET A 27 -5.90 8.03 -1.59
C MET A 27 -7.25 7.78 -2.28
N LYS A 28 -8.31 8.54 -1.94
CA LYS A 28 -9.61 8.47 -2.63
C LYS A 28 -9.51 8.72 -4.13
N HIS A 29 -8.56 9.55 -4.57
CA HIS A 29 -8.36 9.84 -5.99
C HIS A 29 -7.43 8.85 -6.71
N ALA A 30 -6.51 8.23 -5.98
CA ALA A 30 -5.54 7.29 -6.53
C ALA A 30 -6.08 5.86 -6.62
N LEU A 31 -6.77 5.39 -5.57
CA LEU A 31 -7.23 4.00 -5.45
C LEU A 31 -8.28 3.58 -6.50
N PRO A 32 -9.23 4.41 -6.95
CA PRO A 32 -10.15 4.05 -8.04
C PRO A 32 -9.45 3.84 -9.38
N LYS A 33 -8.27 4.42 -9.56
CA LYS A 33 -7.51 4.36 -10.83
C LYS A 33 -6.56 3.17 -10.88
N LEU A 34 -6.55 2.32 -9.84
CA LEU A 34 -5.77 1.11 -9.83
C LEU A 34 -6.25 0.13 -10.91
N ASN A 35 -5.33 -0.70 -11.37
CA ASN A 35 -5.61 -1.80 -12.28
C ASN A 35 -6.77 -2.66 -11.76
N SER A 36 -7.64 -3.14 -12.65
CA SER A 36 -8.81 -3.94 -12.28
C SER A 36 -8.47 -5.18 -11.45
N LYS A 37 -7.28 -5.77 -11.63
CA LYS A 37 -6.79 -6.87 -10.79
C LYS A 37 -6.58 -6.44 -9.34
N LEU A 38 -6.14 -5.21 -9.11
CA LEU A 38 -5.90 -4.64 -7.78
C LEU A 38 -7.18 -4.24 -7.07
N GLN A 39 -8.20 -3.80 -7.81
CA GLN A 39 -9.50 -3.44 -7.25
C GLN A 39 -10.10 -4.57 -6.42
N LYS A 40 -10.02 -5.82 -6.91
CA LYS A 40 -10.51 -6.99 -6.17
C LYS A 40 -9.86 -7.12 -4.77
N TYR A 41 -8.55 -6.86 -4.67
CA TYR A 41 -7.84 -6.96 -3.40
C TYR A 41 -8.13 -5.78 -2.48
N LEU A 42 -8.38 -4.59 -3.04
CA LEU A 42 -8.83 -3.44 -2.28
C LEU A 42 -10.22 -3.68 -1.68
N ASP A 43 -11.16 -4.17 -2.49
CA ASP A 43 -12.52 -4.49 -2.05
C ASP A 43 -12.52 -5.53 -0.94
N GLN A 44 -11.75 -6.61 -1.12
CA GLN A 44 -11.61 -7.65 -0.10
C GLN A 44 -11.07 -7.06 1.21
N TRP A 45 -9.96 -6.31 1.14
CA TRP A 45 -9.37 -5.69 2.33
C TRP A 45 -10.33 -4.70 3.02
N MET A 46 -11.17 -4.00 2.25
CA MET A 46 -12.21 -3.13 2.81
C MET A 46 -13.30 -3.90 3.59
N GLU A 47 -13.52 -5.18 3.30
CA GLU A 47 -14.48 -6.04 4.00
C GLU A 47 -13.88 -6.72 5.23
N ASP A 48 -12.73 -7.39 5.07
CA ASP A 48 -12.20 -8.32 6.07
C ASP A 48 -10.78 -7.98 6.58
N ARG A 49 -10.18 -6.89 6.06
CA ARG A 49 -8.79 -6.47 6.31
C ARG A 49 -7.74 -7.52 5.93
N THR A 50 -8.10 -8.54 5.15
CA THR A 50 -7.19 -9.58 4.68
C THR A 50 -6.25 -9.04 3.62
N VAL A 51 -4.96 -9.30 3.80
CA VAL A 51 -3.92 -8.97 2.82
C VAL A 51 -3.57 -10.24 2.04
N SER A 52 -3.96 -10.29 0.77
CA SER A 52 -3.61 -11.43 -0.10
C SER A 52 -2.12 -11.43 -0.44
N GLU A 53 -1.50 -12.61 -0.30
CA GLU A 53 -0.12 -12.87 -0.74
C GLU A 53 -0.05 -13.41 -2.17
N GLU A 54 -1.18 -13.75 -2.78
CA GLU A 54 -1.23 -14.29 -4.14
C GLU A 54 -0.76 -13.28 -5.18
N LEU A 55 -0.91 -11.99 -4.86
CA LEU A 55 -0.46 -10.91 -5.72
C LEU A 55 1.06 -10.76 -5.61
N ASN A 56 1.75 -11.31 -6.61
CA ASN A 56 3.19 -11.28 -6.75
C ASN A 56 3.59 -10.66 -8.09
N ILE A 57 4.43 -9.62 -8.04
CA ILE A 57 5.06 -9.03 -9.23
C ILE A 57 6.57 -9.18 -9.08
N GLU A 58 7.17 -10.06 -9.89
CA GLU A 58 8.64 -10.26 -9.92
C GLU A 58 9.26 -10.57 -8.55
N GLY A 59 8.53 -11.32 -7.71
CA GLY A 59 8.92 -11.66 -6.34
C GLY A 59 8.49 -10.63 -5.27
N VAL A 60 7.88 -9.51 -5.66
CA VAL A 60 7.36 -8.50 -4.73
C VAL A 60 5.90 -8.80 -4.43
N THR A 61 5.59 -8.97 -3.14
CA THR A 61 4.22 -9.05 -2.60
C THR A 61 3.86 -7.78 -1.84
N LEU A 62 2.57 -7.58 -1.56
CA LEU A 62 2.11 -6.42 -0.76
C LEU A 62 2.76 -6.38 0.62
N LYS A 63 2.92 -7.53 1.30
CA LYS A 63 3.60 -7.63 2.59
C LYS A 63 5.04 -7.14 2.51
N ILE A 64 5.81 -7.56 1.50
CA ILE A 64 7.19 -7.10 1.31
C ILE A 64 7.25 -5.58 1.15
N ILE A 65 6.30 -4.99 0.42
CA ILE A 65 6.23 -3.52 0.25
C ILE A 65 5.94 -2.84 1.59
N MET A 66 4.92 -3.32 2.31
CA MET A 66 4.51 -2.77 3.60
C MET A 66 5.65 -2.81 4.62
N GLU A 67 6.33 -3.96 4.76
CA GLU A 67 7.44 -4.12 5.69
C GLU A 67 8.65 -3.25 5.32
N LYS A 68 9.02 -3.25 4.04
CA LYS A 68 10.22 -2.56 3.56
C LYS A 68 10.10 -1.05 3.58
N ARG A 69 8.89 -0.53 3.39
CA ARG A 69 8.59 0.92 3.41
C ARG A 69 7.98 1.39 4.73
N ARG A 70 7.52 0.48 5.59
CA ARG A 70 6.72 0.77 6.79
C ARG A 70 5.50 1.63 6.47
N ILE A 71 4.71 1.17 5.51
CA ILE A 71 3.49 1.84 5.02
C ILE A 71 2.28 0.90 5.12
N GLY A 72 1.09 1.49 5.15
CA GLY A 72 -0.17 0.76 5.16
C GLY A 72 -0.51 0.09 3.83
N PHE A 73 -1.55 -0.74 3.86
CA PHE A 73 -1.99 -1.56 2.73
C PHE A 73 -2.35 -0.74 1.48
N CYS A 74 -3.14 0.32 1.66
CA CYS A 74 -3.56 1.19 0.56
C CYS A 74 -2.36 1.84 -0.17
N SER A 75 -1.37 2.30 0.58
CA SER A 75 -0.13 2.82 0.01
C SER A 75 0.64 1.73 -0.75
N ALA A 76 0.69 0.50 -0.21
CA ALA A 76 1.35 -0.62 -0.87
C ALA A 76 0.67 -1.02 -2.20
N LEU A 77 -0.67 -0.94 -2.29
CA LEU A 77 -1.41 -1.17 -3.53
C LEU A 77 -1.02 -0.18 -4.64
N ILE A 78 -0.80 1.10 -4.30
CA ILE A 78 -0.36 2.11 -5.27
C ILE A 78 1.01 1.73 -5.84
N PHE A 79 1.95 1.31 -4.99
CA PHE A 79 3.26 0.82 -5.45
C PHE A 79 3.10 -0.42 -6.35
N MET A 80 2.20 -1.33 -5.98
CA MET A 80 1.96 -2.53 -6.76
C MET A 80 1.37 -2.22 -8.14
N ASN A 81 0.52 -1.20 -8.25
CA ASN A 81 0.03 -0.73 -9.53
C ASN A 81 1.15 -0.23 -10.43
N VAL A 82 2.09 0.53 -9.88
CA VAL A 82 3.28 0.97 -10.60
C VAL A 82 4.13 -0.21 -11.05
N TYR A 83 4.23 -1.27 -10.24
CA TYR A 83 4.98 -2.48 -10.58
C TYR A 83 4.29 -3.33 -11.65
N ILE A 84 2.95 -3.32 -11.73
CA ILE A 84 2.23 -3.95 -12.84
C ILE A 84 2.60 -3.28 -14.16
N ASP A 85 2.62 -1.94 -14.18
CA ASP A 85 2.97 -1.18 -15.39
C ASP A 85 4.47 -1.23 -15.70
N LYS A 86 5.32 -1.35 -14.67
CA LYS A 86 6.79 -1.33 -14.77
C LYS A 86 7.44 -2.41 -13.89
N PRO A 87 7.41 -3.69 -14.31
CA PRO A 87 7.94 -4.81 -13.53
C PRO A 87 9.44 -4.68 -13.23
N GLU A 88 10.20 -3.97 -14.05
CA GLU A 88 11.62 -3.70 -13.81
C GLU A 88 11.85 -2.89 -12.52
N LEU A 89 10.89 -2.06 -12.11
CA LEU A 89 10.95 -1.33 -10.85
C LEU A 89 10.76 -2.26 -9.64
N ALA A 90 9.97 -3.32 -9.77
CA ALA A 90 9.80 -4.33 -8.72
C ALA A 90 11.11 -5.09 -8.47
N LYS A 91 11.82 -5.49 -9.54
CA LYS A 91 13.17 -6.10 -9.43
C LYS A 91 14.16 -5.17 -8.73
N LYS A 92 14.16 -3.89 -9.09
CA LYS A 92 15.00 -2.88 -8.42
C LYS A 92 14.59 -2.69 -6.95
N PHE A 93 13.29 -2.75 -6.66
CA PHE A 93 12.77 -2.63 -5.30
C PHE A 93 13.23 -3.77 -4.40
N LEU A 94 13.22 -5.02 -4.87
CA LEU A 94 13.76 -6.15 -4.14
C LEU A 94 15.25 -6.01 -3.85
N LYS A 95 16.04 -5.61 -4.86
CA LYS A 95 17.49 -5.44 -4.74
C LYS A 95 17.91 -4.34 -3.76
N ARG A 96 17.08 -3.33 -3.51
CA ARG A 96 17.40 -2.29 -2.52
C ARG A 96 17.39 -2.89 -1.11
N PRO A 97 18.35 -2.59 -0.23
CA PRO A 97 18.28 -3.04 1.15
C PRO A 97 17.06 -2.43 1.87
N ILE A 98 16.50 -3.16 2.83
CA ILE A 98 15.45 -2.65 3.72
C ILE A 98 16.09 -1.53 4.56
N PHE A 99 15.74 -0.28 4.28
CA PHE A 99 16.13 0.84 5.12
C PHE A 99 15.42 0.70 6.46
N HIS A 100 16.07 0.02 7.39
CA HIS A 100 15.79 0.22 8.80
C HIS A 100 16.15 1.68 9.02
N ARG A 101 15.15 2.57 9.14
CA ARG A 101 15.36 3.84 9.83
C ARG A 101 15.74 3.46 11.26
N GLY A 102 17.03 3.17 11.47
CA GLY A 102 17.63 3.24 12.77
C GLY A 102 17.30 4.63 13.28
N LYS A 103 16.56 4.70 14.39
CA LYS A 103 16.42 5.97 15.09
C LYS A 103 17.86 6.47 15.31
N PRO A 104 18.20 7.72 14.95
CA PRO A 104 19.47 8.25 15.40
C PRO A 104 19.40 8.28 16.92
N HIS A 105 20.18 7.41 17.58
CA HIS A 105 20.52 7.60 18.98
C HIS A 105 21.27 8.93 19.05
N ARG A 106 20.55 10.02 19.30
CA ARG A 106 21.16 11.24 19.80
C ARG A 106 21.66 10.90 21.21
N LYS A 107 22.95 10.55 21.31
CA LYS A 107 23.67 10.67 22.58
C LYS A 107 23.61 12.14 22.97
N ARG A 108 22.92 12.44 24.07
CA ARG A 108 23.09 13.71 24.78
C ARG A 108 24.49 13.67 25.40
N SER A 109 25.31 14.66 25.05
CA SER A 109 26.45 15.12 25.84
C SER A 109 26.23 16.60 26.07
#